data_AF-A0A9D8B9U2-F1
#
_entry.id   AF-A0A9D8B9U2-F1
#
_cell.length_a   1.000
_cell.length_b   1.000
_cell.length_c   1.000
_cell.angle_alpha   90.00
_cell.angle_beta   90.00
_cell.angle_gamma   90.00
#
_symmetry.space_group_name_H-M   'P 1'
#
loop_
_entity.id
_entity.type
_entity.pdbx_description
1 polymer ?
#
loop_
_entity_poly.entity_id
_entity_poly.type
_entity_poly.pdbx_seq_one_letter_code
_entity_poly.pdbx_strand_id
1 'polypeptide(L)'
;MTNPKDELKQDLTNIITGLAETIRQCQEAKAIREETGKGERSPLIEGILSRYIVLDTCRLFAPEDESYPTRSIPAALNYIRFHADYLKIENRETVIKRLVAYGQDPKQFEGIPDPWITQLLRKEFADRLPKPGAPESSELSRALHTLESLCDKATLNPEDRTAIESAVNALHTYARGFVETMGKGYLNTDCVSAIEE
;
A
#
# COMPACT_ATOMS: atom_id res chain seq x y z
N MET A 1 27.68 -14.92 11.74
CA MET A 1 27.41 -14.47 10.36
C MET A 1 25.99 -14.87 10.05
N THR A 2 25.09 -13.89 9.95
CA THR A 2 23.71 -14.10 9.50
C THR A 2 23.72 -14.55 8.05
N ASN A 3 22.82 -15.46 7.68
CA ASN A 3 22.67 -15.88 6.29
C ASN A 3 22.07 -14.70 5.49
N PRO A 4 22.66 -14.28 4.36
CA PRO A 4 22.15 -13.16 3.56
C PRO A 4 20.66 -13.29 3.18
N LYS A 5 20.15 -14.53 3.07
CA LYS A 5 18.72 -14.78 2.82
C LYS A 5 17.83 -14.42 4.01
N ASP A 6 18.33 -14.59 5.22
CA ASP A 6 17.59 -14.27 6.45
C ASP A 6 17.53 -12.75 6.64
N GLU A 7 18.58 -12.03 6.29
CA GLU A 7 18.62 -10.56 6.30
C GLU A 7 17.60 -9.97 5.31
N LEU A 8 17.56 -10.48 4.07
CA LEU A 8 16.59 -10.02 3.08
C LEU A 8 15.14 -10.29 3.48
N LYS A 9 14.89 -11.46 4.10
CA LYS A 9 13.56 -11.80 4.61
C LYS A 9 13.16 -10.89 5.77
N GLN A 10 14.11 -10.55 6.65
CA GLN A 10 13.87 -9.63 7.75
C GLN A 10 13.56 -8.21 7.25
N ASP A 11 14.31 -7.72 6.27
CA ASP A 11 14.08 -6.41 5.65
C ASP A 11 12.70 -6.35 4.98
N LEU A 12 12.34 -7.37 4.19
CA LEU A 12 11.00 -7.45 3.61
C LEU A 12 9.92 -7.50 4.69
N THR A 13 10.15 -8.23 5.79
CA THR A 13 9.23 -8.25 6.94
C THR A 13 9.04 -6.86 7.53
N ASN A 14 10.13 -6.11 7.73
CA ASN A 14 10.09 -4.75 8.27
C ASN A 14 9.33 -3.80 7.33
N ILE A 15 9.57 -3.90 6.02
CA ILE A 15 8.87 -3.10 4.99
C ILE A 15 7.37 -3.39 5.04
N ILE A 16 6.97 -4.66 4.92
CA ILE A 16 5.56 -5.05 4.83
C ILE A 16 4.81 -4.75 6.13
N THR A 17 5.44 -4.98 7.29
CA THR A 17 4.86 -4.64 8.59
C THR A 17 4.71 -3.12 8.75
N GLY A 18 5.70 -2.34 8.32
CA GLY A 18 5.61 -0.87 8.35
C GLY A 18 4.47 -0.33 7.50
N LEU A 19 4.31 -0.86 6.28
CA LEU A 19 3.19 -0.49 5.40
C LEU A 19 1.84 -0.91 5.98
N ALA A 20 1.74 -2.12 6.54
CA ALA A 20 0.53 -2.62 7.19
C ALA A 20 0.13 -1.71 8.37
N GLU A 21 1.10 -1.33 9.20
CA GLU A 21 0.89 -0.45 10.34
C GLU A 21 0.41 0.95 9.93
N THR A 22 0.95 1.53 8.87
CA THR A 22 0.46 2.82 8.33
C THR A 22 -0.99 2.71 7.85
N ILE A 23 -1.36 1.62 7.16
CA ILE A 23 -2.74 1.38 6.73
C ILE A 23 -3.67 1.25 7.94
N ARG A 24 -3.25 0.49 8.96
CA ARG A 24 -3.99 0.28 10.21
C ARG A 24 -4.24 1.60 10.95
N GLN A 25 -3.21 2.41 11.14
CA GLN A 25 -3.32 3.74 11.78
C GLN A 25 -4.28 4.67 11.04
N CYS A 26 -4.28 4.64 9.70
CA CYS A 26 -5.23 5.43 8.93
C CYS A 26 -6.68 4.94 9.08
N GLN A 27 -6.89 3.63 9.22
CA GLN A 27 -8.22 3.06 9.48
C GLN A 27 -8.72 3.37 10.88
N GLU A 28 -7.85 3.29 11.90
CA GLU A 28 -8.18 3.71 13.26
C GLU A 28 -8.57 5.20 13.29
N ALA A 29 -7.79 6.06 12.64
CA ALA A 29 -8.11 7.47 12.52
C ALA A 29 -9.46 7.71 11.82
N LYS A 30 -9.79 6.89 10.80
CA LYS A 30 -11.09 6.91 10.12
C LYS A 30 -12.22 6.47 11.05
N ALA A 31 -12.06 5.38 11.79
CA ALA A 31 -13.04 4.87 12.75
C ALA A 31 -13.31 5.90 13.87
N ILE A 32 -12.25 6.47 14.46
CA ILE A 32 -12.37 7.53 15.47
C ILE A 32 -13.15 8.72 14.90
N ARG A 33 -12.88 9.12 13.65
CA ARG A 33 -13.59 10.22 12.97
C ARG A 33 -15.09 9.90 12.79
N GLU A 34 -15.43 8.68 12.38
CA GLU A 34 -16.82 8.25 12.20
C GLU A 34 -17.60 8.13 13.51
N GLU A 35 -16.94 7.67 14.57
CA GLU A 35 -17.50 7.63 15.93
C GLU A 35 -17.67 9.04 16.50
N THR A 36 -16.69 9.92 16.30
CA THR A 36 -16.77 11.32 16.77
C THR A 36 -17.80 12.16 16.02
N GLY A 37 -18.10 11.85 14.75
CA GLY A 37 -19.17 12.48 13.98
C GLY A 37 -20.59 12.18 14.48
N LYS A 38 -20.77 11.26 15.44
CA LYS A 38 -22.06 10.90 16.05
C LYS A 38 -22.37 11.64 17.37
N GLY A 39 -21.50 12.55 17.84
CA GLY A 39 -21.71 13.33 19.07
C GLY A 39 -21.22 14.78 18.99
N GLU A 40 -21.53 15.59 20.02
CA GLU A 40 -21.04 16.97 20.18
C GLU A 40 -19.53 16.98 20.50
N ARG A 41 -18.64 16.87 19.50
CA ARG A 41 -17.19 17.11 19.69
C ARG A 41 -16.59 17.98 18.57
N SER A 42 -15.46 18.60 18.91
CA SER A 42 -14.85 19.76 18.24
C SER A 42 -14.45 19.51 16.78
N PRO A 43 -14.88 20.36 15.82
CA PRO A 43 -14.43 20.37 14.42
C PRO A 43 -12.90 20.37 14.23
N LEU A 44 -12.17 20.80 15.25
CA LEU A 44 -10.71 20.78 15.28
C LEU A 44 -10.14 19.34 15.22
N ILE A 45 -10.71 18.41 15.99
CA ILE A 45 -10.24 17.02 16.05
C ILE A 45 -10.50 16.32 14.71
N GLU A 46 -11.70 16.51 14.14
CA GLU A 46 -12.04 15.98 12.82
C GLU A 46 -11.09 16.50 11.72
N GLY A 47 -10.74 17.79 11.78
CA GLY A 47 -9.78 18.40 10.86
C GLY A 47 -8.38 17.80 10.98
N ILE A 48 -7.90 17.58 12.21
CA ILE A 48 -6.60 16.94 12.48
C ILE A 48 -6.59 15.51 11.95
N LEU A 49 -7.61 14.70 12.27
CA LEU A 49 -7.70 13.31 11.81
C LEU A 49 -7.77 13.22 10.28
N SER A 50 -8.55 14.09 9.64
CA SER A 50 -8.65 14.11 8.18
C SER A 50 -7.31 14.44 7.53
N ARG A 51 -6.56 15.41 8.06
CA ARG A 51 -5.21 15.73 7.58
C ARG A 51 -4.22 14.61 7.82
N TYR A 52 -4.29 13.97 8.97
CA TYR A 52 -3.44 12.82 9.29
C TYR A 52 -3.63 11.69 8.27
N ILE A 53 -4.88 11.31 8.00
CA ILE A 53 -5.23 10.29 7.00
C ILE A 53 -4.70 10.69 5.62
N VAL A 54 -4.94 11.93 5.17
CA VAL A 54 -4.47 12.43 3.88
C VAL A 54 -2.94 12.31 3.76
N LEU A 55 -2.20 12.80 4.76
CA LEU A 55 -0.75 12.80 4.75
C LEU A 55 -0.16 11.39 4.75
N ASP A 56 -0.68 10.49 5.58
CA ASP A 56 -0.17 9.12 5.68
C ASP A 56 -0.54 8.29 4.45
N THR A 57 -1.74 8.47 3.88
CA THR A 57 -2.07 7.86 2.59
C THR A 57 -1.15 8.37 1.48
N CYS A 58 -0.88 9.67 1.38
CA CYS A 58 0.07 10.20 0.39
C CYS A 58 1.48 9.62 0.57
N ARG A 59 1.95 9.43 1.81
CA ARG A 59 3.27 8.83 2.10
C ARG A 59 3.42 7.40 1.62
N LEU A 60 2.35 6.59 1.64
CA LEU A 60 2.38 5.22 1.09
C LEU A 60 2.75 5.18 -0.40
N PHE A 61 2.48 6.26 -1.13
CA PHE A 61 2.73 6.39 -2.57
C PHE A 61 3.84 7.38 -2.91
N ALA A 62 4.52 7.92 -1.90
CA ALA A 62 5.65 8.81 -2.12
C ALA A 62 6.76 8.10 -2.93
N PRO A 63 7.46 8.85 -3.80
CA PRO A 63 8.66 8.34 -4.45
C PRO A 63 9.67 7.79 -3.45
N GLU A 64 10.60 6.98 -3.93
CA GLU A 64 11.72 6.54 -3.12
C GLU A 64 12.54 7.76 -2.65
N ASP A 65 12.72 7.85 -1.33
CA ASP A 65 13.55 8.86 -0.66
C ASP A 65 14.61 8.12 0.15
N GLU A 66 15.87 8.55 0.02
CA GLU A 66 17.00 7.99 0.77
C GLU A 66 16.79 8.07 2.28
N SER A 67 15.97 9.03 2.74
CA SER A 67 15.61 9.23 4.15
C SER A 67 14.65 8.15 4.68
N TYR A 68 13.87 7.51 3.81
CA TYR A 68 12.82 6.55 4.17
C TYR A 68 12.66 5.41 3.14
N PRO A 69 13.69 4.57 2.92
CA PRO A 69 13.73 3.59 1.83
C PRO A 69 12.72 2.43 1.94
N THR A 70 11.97 2.34 3.04
CA THR A 70 11.09 1.19 3.35
C THR A 70 9.67 1.58 3.72
N ARG A 71 9.29 2.86 3.56
CA ARG A 71 8.00 3.38 4.04
C ARG A 71 6.96 3.65 2.95
N SER A 72 7.29 3.42 1.69
CA SER A 72 6.36 3.57 0.57
C SER A 72 6.34 2.32 -0.31
N ILE A 73 5.23 2.11 -1.00
CA ILE A 73 5.06 1.00 -1.94
C ILE A 73 6.05 1.11 -3.10
N PRO A 74 6.32 2.31 -3.70
CA PRO A 74 7.37 2.44 -4.70
C PRO A 74 8.74 1.96 -4.21
N ALA A 75 9.14 2.31 -2.99
CA ALA A 75 10.42 1.89 -2.43
C ALA A 75 10.45 0.37 -2.15
N ALA A 76 9.36 -0.21 -1.65
CA ALA A 76 9.21 -1.65 -1.50
C ALA A 76 9.32 -2.40 -2.84
N LEU A 77 8.71 -1.88 -3.90
CA LEU A 77 8.82 -2.45 -5.26
C LEU A 77 10.24 -2.37 -5.80
N ASN A 78 10.98 -1.30 -5.47
CA ASN A 78 12.38 -1.17 -5.83
C ASN A 78 13.25 -2.18 -5.07
N TYR A 79 13.02 -2.36 -3.78
CA TYR A 79 13.65 -3.42 -2.98
C TYR A 79 13.44 -4.80 -3.61
N ILE A 80 12.19 -5.14 -3.93
CA ILE A 80 11.84 -6.42 -4.58
C ILE A 80 12.55 -6.56 -5.94
N ARG A 81 12.65 -5.48 -6.72
CA ARG A 81 13.33 -5.48 -8.02
C ARG A 81 14.78 -5.95 -7.91
N PHE A 82 15.52 -5.44 -6.92
CA PHE A 82 16.95 -5.74 -6.75
C PHE A 82 17.21 -7.09 -6.08
N HIS A 83 16.23 -7.61 -5.34
CA HIS A 83 16.39 -8.85 -4.56
C HIS A 83 15.56 -10.03 -5.09
N ALA A 84 14.88 -9.89 -6.23
CA ALA A 84 14.00 -10.92 -6.78
C ALA A 84 14.65 -12.31 -6.93
N ASP A 85 15.94 -12.38 -7.27
CA ASP A 85 16.67 -13.64 -7.42
C ASP A 85 16.91 -14.39 -6.09
N TYR A 86 16.79 -13.67 -4.97
CA TYR A 86 17.03 -14.18 -3.63
C TYR A 86 15.75 -14.35 -2.81
N LEU A 87 14.65 -13.72 -3.24
CA LEU A 87 13.34 -13.84 -2.61
C LEU A 87 12.70 -15.18 -2.98
N LYS A 88 12.47 -16.02 -1.97
CA LYS A 88 11.71 -17.26 -2.11
C LYS A 88 10.22 -16.95 -1.95
N ILE A 89 9.39 -17.52 -2.83
CA ILE A 89 7.95 -17.45 -2.67
C ILE A 89 7.52 -18.58 -1.71
N GLU A 90 7.12 -18.21 -0.49
CA GLU A 90 6.66 -19.19 0.52
C GLU A 90 5.26 -19.72 0.19
N ASN A 91 4.38 -18.87 -0.36
CA ASN A 91 3.03 -19.23 -0.78
C ASN A 91 2.79 -18.82 -2.24
N ARG A 92 3.17 -19.72 -3.15
CA ARG A 92 3.09 -19.50 -4.59
C ARG A 92 1.66 -19.39 -5.11
N GLU A 93 0.73 -20.09 -4.49
CA GLU A 93 -0.70 -20.02 -4.84
C GLU A 93 -1.24 -18.60 -4.66
N THR A 94 -0.89 -17.93 -3.56
CA THR A 94 -1.34 -16.56 -3.28
C THR A 94 -0.80 -15.57 -4.32
N VAL A 95 0.49 -15.68 -4.67
CA VAL A 95 1.10 -14.84 -5.69
C VAL A 95 0.46 -15.06 -7.07
N ILE A 96 0.25 -16.31 -7.46
CA ILE A 96 -0.41 -16.65 -8.72
C ILE A 96 -1.85 -16.15 -8.74
N LYS A 97 -2.62 -16.33 -7.66
CA LYS A 97 -3.99 -15.79 -7.54
C LYS A 97 -4.03 -14.28 -7.78
N ARG A 98 -3.06 -13.53 -7.22
CA ARG A 98 -2.96 -12.08 -7.46
C ARG A 98 -2.64 -11.77 -8.93
N LEU A 99 -1.71 -12.49 -9.54
CA LEU A 99 -1.37 -12.31 -10.96
C LEU A 99 -2.57 -12.62 -11.87
N VAL A 100 -3.35 -13.66 -11.56
CA VAL A 100 -4.60 -13.98 -12.27
C VAL A 100 -5.62 -12.85 -12.14
N ALA A 101 -5.75 -12.24 -10.94
CA ALA A 101 -6.58 -11.06 -10.76
C ALA A 101 -6.11 -9.84 -11.58
N TYR A 102 -4.85 -9.83 -12.03
CA TYR A 102 -4.31 -8.85 -12.96
C TYR A 102 -4.46 -9.23 -14.44
N GLY A 103 -5.13 -10.35 -14.74
CA GLY A 103 -5.44 -10.80 -16.10
C GLY A 103 -4.44 -11.80 -16.67
N GLN A 104 -3.51 -12.32 -15.85
CA GLN A 104 -2.53 -13.32 -16.27
C GLN A 104 -3.16 -14.72 -16.36
N ASP A 105 -2.81 -15.51 -17.39
CA ASP A 105 -3.23 -16.91 -17.52
C ASP A 105 -2.56 -17.77 -16.43
N PRO A 106 -3.29 -18.50 -15.58
CA PRO A 106 -2.69 -19.38 -14.57
C PRO A 106 -1.77 -20.47 -15.15
N LYS A 107 -2.04 -20.95 -16.37
CA LYS A 107 -1.26 -22.03 -17.01
C LYS A 107 0.17 -21.61 -17.32
N GLN A 108 0.42 -20.31 -17.46
CA GLN A 108 1.76 -19.80 -17.80
C GLN A 108 2.77 -19.96 -16.66
N PHE A 109 2.32 -20.28 -15.43
CA PHE A 109 3.18 -20.34 -14.25
C PHE A 109 3.69 -21.75 -13.93
N GLU A 110 3.28 -22.76 -14.70
CA GLU A 110 3.78 -24.12 -14.54
C GLU A 110 5.26 -24.16 -14.95
N GLY A 111 6.13 -24.65 -14.06
CA GLY A 111 7.58 -24.73 -14.30
C GLY A 111 8.35 -23.40 -14.30
N ILE A 112 7.70 -22.26 -14.10
CA ILE A 112 8.39 -20.95 -14.08
C ILE A 112 9.16 -20.75 -12.76
N PRO A 113 10.44 -20.30 -12.78
CA PRO A 113 11.17 -20.00 -11.55
C PRO A 113 10.57 -18.84 -10.74
N ASP A 114 10.68 -18.90 -9.41
CA ASP A 114 10.20 -17.85 -8.48
C ASP A 114 10.71 -16.43 -8.81
N PRO A 115 11.98 -16.22 -9.23
CA PRO A 115 12.45 -14.89 -9.58
C PRO A 115 11.67 -14.26 -10.74
N TRP A 116 11.25 -15.07 -11.71
CA TRP A 116 10.50 -14.60 -12.88
C TRP A 116 9.07 -14.22 -12.48
N ILE A 117 8.43 -15.03 -11.62
CA ILE A 117 7.13 -14.71 -11.05
C ILE A 117 7.20 -13.42 -10.21
N THR A 118 8.25 -13.29 -9.40
CA THR A 118 8.49 -12.11 -8.56
C THR A 118 8.65 -10.85 -9.41
N GLN A 119 9.45 -10.90 -10.48
CA GLN A 119 9.61 -9.76 -11.40
C GLN A 119 8.30 -9.41 -12.11
N LEU A 120 7.52 -10.41 -12.55
CA LEU A 120 6.22 -10.15 -13.15
C LEU A 120 5.25 -9.50 -12.16
N LEU A 121 5.14 -10.04 -10.94
CA LEU A 121 4.29 -9.50 -9.88
C LEU A 121 4.67 -8.05 -9.57
N ARG A 122 5.96 -7.79 -9.38
CA ARG A 122 6.51 -6.45 -9.15
C ARG A 122 6.22 -5.50 -10.31
N LYS A 123 6.28 -5.98 -11.55
CA LYS A 123 5.89 -5.20 -12.73
C LYS A 123 4.39 -4.86 -12.70
N GLU A 124 3.52 -5.84 -12.46
CA GLU A 124 2.07 -5.63 -12.43
C GLU A 124 1.64 -4.61 -11.36
N PHE A 125 2.27 -4.66 -10.17
CA PHE A 125 2.07 -3.62 -9.16
C PHE A 125 2.61 -2.26 -9.63
N ALA A 126 3.85 -2.21 -10.11
CA ALA A 126 4.45 -0.94 -10.55
C ALA A 126 3.67 -0.25 -11.68
N ASP A 127 3.15 -1.02 -12.65
CA ASP A 127 2.37 -0.51 -13.77
C ASP A 127 1.01 0.07 -13.32
N ARG A 128 0.51 -0.33 -12.15
CA ARG A 128 -0.74 0.13 -11.54
C ARG A 128 -0.55 1.19 -10.45
N LEU A 129 0.69 1.57 -10.14
CA LEU A 129 0.93 2.67 -9.21
C LEU A 129 0.28 3.97 -9.70
N PRO A 130 -0.28 4.79 -8.79
CA PRO A 130 -0.74 6.12 -9.15
C PRO A 130 0.41 6.98 -9.67
N LYS A 131 0.12 7.83 -10.65
CA LYS A 131 1.08 8.76 -11.26
C LYS A 131 0.71 10.19 -10.85
N PRO A 132 1.44 10.83 -9.92
CA PRO A 132 1.12 12.18 -9.44
C PRO A 132 1.00 13.21 -10.57
N GLY A 133 1.89 13.13 -11.57
CA GLY A 133 1.90 14.04 -12.73
C GLY A 133 0.87 13.71 -13.83
N ALA A 134 0.05 12.67 -13.67
CA ALA A 134 -0.92 12.24 -14.69
C ALA A 134 -2.23 11.76 -14.05
N PRO A 135 -3.03 12.66 -13.43
CA PRO A 135 -4.24 12.30 -12.68
C PRO A 135 -5.28 11.56 -13.53
N GLU A 136 -5.37 11.84 -14.83
CA GLU A 136 -6.33 11.19 -15.74
C GLU A 136 -5.91 9.79 -16.19
N SER A 137 -4.73 9.31 -15.80
CA SER A 137 -4.22 8.01 -16.27
C SER A 137 -4.89 6.81 -15.62
N SER A 138 -5.43 6.96 -14.40
CA SER A 138 -6.14 5.90 -13.69
C SER A 138 -6.97 6.46 -12.53
N GLU A 139 -7.91 5.67 -12.01
CA GLU A 139 -8.66 6.00 -10.79
C GLU A 139 -7.73 6.26 -9.60
N LEU A 140 -6.70 5.44 -9.42
CA LEU A 140 -5.70 5.61 -8.35
C LEU A 140 -4.92 6.92 -8.51
N SER A 141 -4.55 7.30 -9.74
CA SER A 141 -3.83 8.55 -9.99
C SER A 141 -4.70 9.77 -9.66
N ARG A 142 -5.99 9.71 -10.00
CA ARG A 142 -6.98 10.74 -9.64
C ARG A 142 -7.18 10.83 -8.14
N ALA A 143 -7.27 9.69 -7.46
CA ALA A 143 -7.38 9.61 -6.01
C ALA A 143 -6.17 10.25 -5.32
N LEU A 144 -4.95 9.87 -5.72
CA LEU A 144 -3.73 10.45 -5.17
C LEU A 144 -3.67 11.97 -5.40
N HIS A 145 -3.94 12.41 -6.63
CA HIS A 145 -3.97 13.84 -6.95
C HIS A 145 -5.00 14.62 -6.12
N THR A 146 -6.17 14.01 -5.85
CA THR A 146 -7.20 14.59 -4.99
C THR A 146 -6.64 14.82 -3.59
N LEU A 147 -6.00 13.81 -2.99
CA LEU A 147 -5.39 13.94 -1.66
C LEU A 147 -4.26 14.97 -1.64
N GLU A 148 -3.37 14.96 -2.63
CA GLU A 148 -2.29 15.94 -2.75
C GLU A 148 -2.82 17.38 -2.84
N SER A 149 -3.88 17.62 -3.62
CA SER A 149 -4.51 18.94 -3.72
C SER A 149 -5.15 19.42 -2.42
N LEU A 150 -5.51 18.49 -1.53
CA LEU A 150 -6.13 18.78 -0.24
C LEU A 150 -5.11 18.91 0.90
N CYS A 151 -3.88 18.41 0.73
CA CYS A 151 -2.77 18.59 1.68
C CYS A 151 -2.52 20.07 1.97
N ASP A 152 -2.52 20.90 0.91
CA ASP A 152 -2.17 22.33 1.00
C ASP A 152 -3.36 23.21 1.40
N LYS A 153 -4.55 22.64 1.56
CA LYS A 153 -5.76 23.40 1.85
C LYS A 153 -5.83 23.79 3.32
N ALA A 154 -5.90 25.11 3.59
CA ALA A 154 -5.96 25.66 4.94
C ALA A 154 -7.24 25.24 5.70
N THR A 155 -8.35 25.01 4.99
CA THR A 155 -9.64 24.62 5.57
C THR A 155 -10.33 23.60 4.66
N LEU A 156 -10.86 22.53 5.26
CA LEU A 156 -11.59 21.47 4.56
C LEU A 156 -13.09 21.71 4.69
N ASN A 157 -13.78 21.75 3.56
CA ASN A 157 -15.23 21.87 3.44
C ASN A 157 -15.86 20.47 3.48
N PRO A 158 -17.20 20.35 3.68
CA PRO A 158 -17.88 19.06 3.70
C PRO A 158 -17.64 18.20 2.44
N GLU A 159 -17.63 18.81 1.26
CA GLU A 159 -17.36 18.11 -0.02
C GLU A 159 -15.95 17.52 -0.08
N ASP A 160 -14.95 18.22 0.49
CA ASP A 160 -13.58 17.71 0.56
C ASP A 160 -13.52 16.43 1.41
N ARG A 161 -14.37 16.31 2.44
CA ARG A 161 -14.40 15.11 3.31
C ARG A 161 -14.87 13.89 2.55
N THR A 162 -15.90 14.04 1.71
CA THR A 162 -16.38 12.95 0.84
C THR A 162 -15.34 12.58 -0.21
N ALA A 163 -14.66 13.57 -0.79
CA ALA A 163 -13.56 13.33 -1.73
C ALA A 163 -12.39 12.59 -1.07
N ILE A 164 -11.98 13.00 0.13
CA ILE A 164 -10.94 12.32 0.93
C ILE A 164 -11.34 10.86 1.16
N GLU A 165 -12.57 10.60 1.61
CA GLU A 165 -12.97 9.24 1.92
C GLU A 165 -12.93 8.33 0.68
N SER A 166 -13.45 8.79 -0.45
CA SER A 166 -13.43 8.02 -1.70
C SER A 166 -11.99 7.76 -2.16
N ALA A 167 -11.13 8.79 -2.14
CA ALA A 167 -9.74 8.66 -2.58
C ALA A 167 -8.92 7.75 -1.65
N VAL A 168 -9.07 7.89 -0.33
CA VAL A 168 -8.41 7.05 0.67
C VAL A 168 -8.82 5.59 0.52
N ASN A 169 -10.12 5.31 0.34
CA ASN A 169 -10.60 3.94 0.16
C ASN A 169 -9.96 3.30 -1.08
N ALA A 170 -9.95 3.97 -2.23
CA ALA A 170 -9.36 3.44 -3.47
C ALA A 170 -7.86 3.13 -3.31
N LEU A 171 -7.10 4.06 -2.72
CA LEU A 171 -5.67 3.91 -2.50
C LEU A 171 -5.36 2.82 -1.46
N HIS A 172 -6.13 2.74 -0.38
CA HIS A 172 -5.97 1.70 0.63
C HIS A 172 -6.33 0.32 0.11
N THR A 173 -7.33 0.18 -0.76
CA THR A 173 -7.64 -1.10 -1.40
C THR A 173 -6.45 -1.62 -2.19
N TYR A 174 -5.77 -0.75 -2.96
CA TYR A 174 -4.54 -1.11 -3.65
C TYR A 174 -3.41 -1.47 -2.67
N ALA A 175 -3.17 -0.63 -1.65
CA ALA A 175 -2.11 -0.83 -0.67
C ALA A 175 -2.29 -2.13 0.14
N ARG A 176 -3.53 -2.43 0.56
CA ARG A 176 -3.88 -3.70 1.21
C ARG A 176 -3.61 -4.88 0.29
N GLY A 177 -4.00 -4.80 -0.98
CA GLY A 177 -3.72 -5.85 -1.96
C GLY A 177 -2.22 -6.13 -2.12
N PHE A 178 -1.40 -5.08 -2.07
CA PHE A 178 0.06 -5.20 -2.05
C PHE A 178 0.57 -5.89 -0.78
N VAL A 179 0.24 -5.33 0.40
CA VAL A 179 0.67 -5.86 1.70
C VAL A 179 0.24 -7.31 1.90
N GLU A 180 -1.00 -7.65 1.53
CA GLU A 180 -1.53 -9.01 1.62
C GLU A 180 -0.74 -9.98 0.75
N THR A 181 -0.49 -9.60 -0.50
CA THR A 181 0.21 -10.47 -1.45
C THR A 181 1.65 -10.69 -1.00
N MET A 182 2.32 -9.65 -0.52
CA MET A 182 3.70 -9.76 -0.05
C MET A 182 3.80 -10.52 1.27
N GLY A 183 2.92 -10.24 2.23
CA GLY A 183 2.87 -10.93 3.52
C GLY A 183 2.57 -12.41 3.37
N LYS A 184 1.47 -12.78 2.72
CA LYS A 184 1.12 -14.18 2.50
C LYS A 184 2.11 -14.86 1.55
N GLY A 185 2.46 -14.20 0.45
CA GLY A 185 3.27 -14.78 -0.62
C GLY A 185 4.73 -15.04 -0.24
N TYR A 186 5.38 -14.12 0.47
CA TYR A 186 6.83 -14.18 0.73
C TYR A 186 7.18 -14.37 2.21
N LEU A 187 6.27 -14.05 3.12
CA LEU A 187 6.51 -14.16 4.57
C LEU A 187 5.68 -15.28 5.21
N ASN A 188 4.65 -15.79 4.51
CA ASN A 188 3.65 -16.71 5.04
C ASN A 188 2.97 -16.16 6.31
N THR A 189 2.74 -14.85 6.33
CA THR A 189 2.10 -14.13 7.44
C THR A 189 0.87 -13.39 6.96
N ASP A 190 -0.21 -13.47 7.72
CA ASP A 190 -1.42 -12.67 7.49
C ASP A 190 -1.20 -11.25 8.02
N CYS A 191 -0.46 -10.42 7.27
CA CYS A 191 -0.24 -9.02 7.65
C CYS A 191 -1.52 -8.17 7.62
N VAL A 192 -2.63 -8.71 7.13
CA VAL A 192 -3.94 -8.03 7.00
C VAL A 192 -4.95 -8.47 8.05
N SER A 193 -4.79 -9.64 8.70
CA SER A 193 -5.68 -9.98 9.84
C SER A 193 -5.49 -9.01 11.00
N ALA A 194 -4.30 -8.42 11.16
CA ALA A 194 -4.04 -7.31 12.08
C ALA A 194 -4.65 -5.95 11.66
N ILE A 195 -5.28 -5.87 10.49
CA ILE A 195 -5.93 -4.68 9.93
C ILE A 195 -7.47 -4.80 10.04
N GLU A 196 -8.01 -6.01 10.29
CA GLU A 196 -9.45 -6.28 10.35
C GLU A 196 -9.99 -6.60 11.76
N GLU A 197 -9.12 -6.63 12.79
CA GLU A 197 -9.49 -6.67 14.22
C GLU A 197 -9.61 -5.26 14.80
#